data_AF-A0A2V5Y3J5-F1
#
_entry.id   AF-A0A2V5Y3J5-F1
#
_cell.length_a   1.000
_cell.length_b   1.000
_cell.length_c   1.000
_cell.angle_alpha   90.00
_cell.angle_beta   90.00
_cell.angle_gamma   90.00
#
_symmetry.space_group_name_H-M   'P 1'
#
loop_
_entity.id
_entity.type
_entity.pdbx_description
1 polymer ?
#
loop_
_entity_poly.entity_id
_entity_poly.type
_entity_poly.pdbx_seq_one_letter_code
_entity_poly.pdbx_strand_id
1 'polypeptide(L)'
;MIHQLIDLWFRGWRSLVEILLLSVAIYYGYLYFRGTRGAKVLTGLAIVFLTLTLISTLLNLVVIGWIVRSFSVFLAVALVVIFQPELRRGLAALGGHPIFSLTSEKRETVHDLAEAVTQLANKQFGALIAI
;
A
#
# COMPACT_ATOMS: atom_id res chain seq x y z
N MET A 1 -18.38 29.60 -29.61
CA MET A 1 -19.16 29.45 -28.36
C MET A 1 -19.53 28.00 -28.04
N ILE A 2 -19.91 27.16 -29.02
CA ILE A 2 -20.29 25.75 -28.80
C ILE A 2 -19.12 24.84 -28.35
N HIS A 3 -17.89 25.09 -28.82
CA HIS A 3 -16.71 24.31 -28.42
C HIS A 3 -16.32 24.44 -26.93
N GLN A 4 -16.62 25.58 -26.29
CA GLN A 4 -16.34 25.77 -24.85
C GLN A 4 -17.31 24.99 -23.94
N LEU A 5 -18.55 24.74 -24.41
CA LEU A 5 -19.55 23.95 -23.69
C LEU A 5 -19.21 22.45 -23.68
N ILE A 6 -18.64 21.95 -24.79
CA ILE A 6 -18.19 20.56 -24.92
C ILE A 6 -16.97 20.31 -24.02
N ASP A 7 -16.04 21.25 -23.95
CA ASP A 7 -14.86 21.16 -23.07
C ASP A 7 -15.23 21.17 -21.58
N LEU A 8 -16.26 21.92 -21.17
CA LEU A 8 -16.74 21.92 -19.78
C LEU A 8 -17.42 20.60 -19.40
N TRP A 9 -18.19 20.00 -20.31
CA TRP A 9 -18.79 18.68 -20.09
C TRP A 9 -17.71 17.58 -20.05
N PHE A 10 -16.77 17.60 -20.99
CA PHE A 10 -15.66 16.63 -21.01
C PHE A 10 -14.71 16.80 -19.81
N ARG A 11 -14.47 18.04 -19.35
CA ARG A 11 -13.73 18.30 -18.11
C ARG A 11 -14.48 17.83 -16.88
N GLY A 12 -15.80 18.08 -16.78
CA GLY A 12 -16.59 17.65 -15.63
C GLY A 12 -16.55 16.14 -15.42
N TRP A 13 -16.75 15.37 -16.50
CA TRP A 13 -16.63 13.90 -16.42
C TRP A 13 -15.21 13.44 -16.14
N ARG A 14 -14.19 14.05 -16.78
CA ARG A 14 -12.79 13.75 -16.48
C ARG A 14 -12.44 14.03 -15.02
N SER A 15 -12.84 15.18 -14.48
CA SER A 15 -12.59 15.55 -13.09
C SER A 15 -13.32 14.62 -12.13
N LEU A 16 -14.56 14.22 -12.41
CA LEU A 16 -15.27 13.23 -11.60
C LEU A 16 -14.56 11.88 -11.60
N VAL A 17 -14.13 11.39 -12.77
CA VAL A 17 -13.38 10.14 -12.89
C VAL A 17 -12.02 10.25 -12.20
N GLU A 18 -11.34 11.38 -12.33
CA GLU A 18 -10.02 11.64 -11.73
C GLU A 18 -10.12 11.72 -10.21
N ILE A 19 -11.13 12.42 -9.68
CA ILE A 19 -11.40 12.48 -8.23
C ILE A 19 -11.79 11.09 -7.72
N LEU A 20 -12.62 10.34 -8.43
CA LEU A 20 -12.99 8.97 -8.05
C LEU A 20 -11.75 8.06 -8.01
N LEU A 21 -10.91 8.13 -9.04
CA LEU A 21 -9.70 7.33 -9.16
C LEU A 21 -8.67 7.69 -8.08
N LEU A 22 -8.42 8.98 -7.84
CA LEU A 22 -7.57 9.47 -6.76
C LEU A 22 -8.12 9.07 -5.40
N SER A 23 -9.42 9.22 -5.17
CA SER A 23 -10.08 8.86 -3.91
C SER A 23 -9.94 7.37 -3.62
N VAL A 24 -10.20 6.52 -4.62
CA VAL A 24 -10.00 5.07 -4.52
C VAL A 24 -8.53 4.74 -4.25
N ALA A 25 -7.60 5.33 -5.01
CA ALA A 25 -6.16 5.09 -4.82
C ALA A 25 -5.67 5.50 -3.42
N ILE A 26 -6.08 6.67 -2.94
CA ILE A 26 -5.76 7.18 -1.61
C ILE A 26 -6.42 6.31 -0.54
N TYR A 27 -7.68 5.91 -0.71
CA TYR A 27 -8.40 5.07 0.26
C TYR A 27 -7.75 3.70 0.42
N TYR A 28 -7.46 3.01 -0.68
CA TYR A 28 -6.77 1.71 -0.63
C TYR A 28 -5.33 1.85 -0.16
N GLY A 29 -4.63 2.92 -0.55
CA GLY A 29 -3.31 3.26 -0.02
C GLY A 29 -3.35 3.44 1.50
N TYR A 30 -4.29 4.24 2.01
CA TYR A 30 -4.48 4.44 3.44
C TYR A 30 -4.80 3.13 4.15
N LEU A 31 -5.71 2.31 3.62
CA LEU A 31 -6.08 1.02 4.21
C LEU A 31 -4.89 0.05 4.26
N TYR A 32 -4.04 0.04 3.23
CA TYR A 32 -2.82 -0.78 3.19
C TYR A 32 -1.79 -0.34 4.23
N PHE A 33 -1.64 0.97 4.42
CA PHE A 33 -0.74 1.52 5.44
C PHE A 33 -1.30 1.33 6.86
N ARG A 34 -2.63 1.38 7.03
CA ARG A 34 -3.35 1.28 8.31
C ARG A 34 -3.24 -0.14 8.88
N GLY A 35 -2.19 -0.38 9.65
CA GLY A 35 -1.90 -1.67 10.29
C GLY A 35 -0.43 -2.07 10.21
N THR A 36 0.35 -1.38 9.37
CA THR A 36 1.80 -1.58 9.29
C THR A 36 2.50 -0.92 10.48
N ARG A 37 3.63 -1.51 10.91
CA ARG A 37 4.52 -0.87 11.88
C ARG A 37 5.07 0.46 11.34
N GLY A 38 5.30 0.55 10.02
CA GLY A 38 5.72 1.78 9.33
C GLY A 38 4.78 2.97 9.53
N ALA A 39 3.45 2.76 9.52
CA ALA A 39 2.50 3.86 9.74
C ALA A 39 2.62 4.50 11.13
N LYS A 40 2.91 3.73 12.18
CA LYS A 40 3.14 4.26 13.54
C LYS A 40 4.42 5.09 13.60
N VAL A 41 5.49 4.61 12.97
CA VAL A 41 6.78 5.32 12.90
C VAL A 41 6.64 6.61 12.12
N LEU A 42 5.96 6.60 10.97
CA LEU A 42 5.71 7.80 10.17
C LEU A 42 4.88 8.84 10.91
N THR A 43 3.82 8.41 11.58
CA THR A 43 2.97 9.33 12.36
C THR A 43 3.77 9.96 13.48
N GLY A 44 4.57 9.17 14.22
CA GLY A 44 5.44 9.69 15.28
C GLY A 44 6.50 10.66 14.76
N LEU A 45 7.16 10.31 13.65
CA LEU A 45 8.19 11.14 13.04
C LEU A 45 7.60 12.45 12.48
N ALA A 46 6.45 12.39 11.83
CA ALA A 46 5.74 13.55 11.32
C ALA A 46 5.31 14.50 12.44
N ILE A 47 4.79 13.97 13.55
CA ILE A 47 4.42 14.76 14.72
C ILE A 47 5.64 15.47 15.30
N VAL A 48 6.74 14.73 15.54
CA VAL A 48 7.98 15.31 16.09
C VAL A 48 8.56 16.38 15.17
N PHE A 49 8.60 16.12 13.87
CA PHE A 49 9.13 17.08 12.90
C PHE A 49 8.26 18.33 12.79
N LEU A 50 6.94 18.17 12.77
CA LEU A 50 5.99 19.27 12.71
C LEU A 50 6.06 20.14 13.97
N THR A 51 6.12 19.53 15.16
CA THR A 51 6.23 20.27 16.42
C THR A 51 7.55 21.03 16.52
N LEU A 52 8.69 20.42 16.15
CA LEU A 52 9.99 21.10 16.11
C LEU A 52 9.97 22.30 15.16
N THR A 53 9.40 22.11 13.96
CA THR A 53 9.32 23.17 12.95
C THR A 53 8.43 24.32 13.43
N LEU A 54 7.29 24.00 14.03
CA LEU A 54 6.35 24.97 14.55
C LEU A 54 6.98 25.78 15.69
N ILE A 55 7.62 25.12 16.67
CA ILE A 55 8.31 25.75 17.79
C ILE A 55 9.46 26.64 17.29
N SER A 56 10.27 26.15 16.35
CA SER A 56 11.39 26.91 15.78
C SER A 56 10.93 28.18 15.07
N THR A 57 9.78 28.11 14.39
CA THR A 57 9.21 29.25 13.65
C THR A 57 8.57 30.26 14.60
N LEU A 58 7.82 29.78 15.61
CA LEU A 58 7.17 30.62 16.63
C LEU A 58 8.19 31.42 17.46
N LEU A 59 9.32 30.80 17.81
CA LEU A 59 10.35 31.41 18.66
C LEU A 59 11.47 32.09 17.85
N ASN A 60 11.38 32.16 16.51
CA ASN A 60 12.41 32.71 15.62
C ASN A 60 13.83 32.13 15.88
N LEU A 61 13.91 30.83 16.17
CA LEU A 61 15.18 30.14 16.45
C LEU A 61 15.93 29.88 15.14
N VAL A 62 16.77 30.83 14.72
CA VAL A 62 17.54 30.75 13.45
C VAL A 62 18.43 29.49 13.39
N VAL A 63 19.11 29.14 14.48
CA VAL A 63 20.02 27.98 14.52
C VAL A 63 19.24 26.66 14.48
N ILE A 64 18.17 26.53 15.26
CA ILE A 64 17.34 25.31 15.26
C ILE A 64 16.63 25.15 13.92
N GLY A 65 16.11 26.23 13.34
CA GLY A 65 15.49 26.20 12.01
C GLY A 65 16.47 25.74 10.94
N TRP A 66 17.73 26.19 11.01
CA TRP A 66 18.78 25.71 10.13
C TRP A 66 19.06 24.20 10.31
N ILE A 67 19.17 23.72 11.55
CA ILE A 67 19.37 22.29 11.85
C ILE A 67 18.20 21.46 11.33
N VAL A 68 16.96 21.87 11.59
CA VAL A 68 15.74 21.18 11.11
C VAL A 68 15.75 21.08 9.59
N ARG A 69 16.13 22.16 8.89
CA ARG A 69 16.16 22.20 7.43
C ARG A 69 17.24 21.29 6.84
N SER A 70 18.43 21.27 7.42
CA SER A 70 19.49 20.33 7.04
C SER A 70 19.09 18.88 7.35
N PHE A 71 18.49 18.63 8.51
CA PHE A 71 18.03 17.32 8.94
C PHE A 71 16.89 16.78 8.07
N SER A 72 16.06 17.66 7.50
CA SER A 72 14.94 17.28 6.61
C SER A 72 15.39 16.45 5.40
N VAL A 73 16.58 16.74 4.86
CA VAL A 73 17.14 15.97 3.72
C VAL A 73 17.46 14.53 4.15
N PHE A 74 18.11 14.37 5.30
CA PHE A 74 18.40 13.06 5.88
C PHE A 74 17.11 12.32 6.28
N LEU A 75 16.13 13.05 6.80
CA LEU A 75 14.81 12.53 7.17
C LEU A 75 14.09 11.93 5.96
N ALA A 76 14.12 12.61 4.81
CA ALA A 76 13.52 12.11 3.58
C ALA A 76 14.15 10.79 3.12
N VAL A 77 15.49 10.70 3.16
CA VAL A 77 16.20 9.46 2.83
C VAL A 77 15.88 8.35 3.85
N ALA A 78 15.91 8.67 5.15
CA ALA A 78 15.60 7.72 6.21
C ALA A 78 14.16 7.20 6.08
N LEU A 79 13.20 8.06 5.73
CA LEU A 79 11.82 7.65 5.45
C LEU A 79 11.77 6.63 4.32
N VAL A 80 12.43 6.89 3.19
CA VAL A 80 12.45 5.93 2.06
C VAL A 80 13.06 4.59 2.48
N VAL A 81 14.15 4.60 3.25
CA VAL A 81 14.80 3.36 3.73
C VAL A 81 13.92 2.61 4.74
N ILE A 82 13.31 3.31 5.68
CA ILE A 82 12.40 2.71 6.68
C ILE A 82 11.16 2.12 6.00
N PHE A 83 10.62 2.80 4.97
CA PHE A 83 9.46 2.35 4.20
C PHE A 83 9.79 1.36 3.08
N GLN A 84 11.07 1.09 2.83
CA GLN A 84 11.50 0.16 1.80
C GLN A 84 10.84 -1.24 1.93
N PRO A 85 10.73 -1.85 3.13
CA PRO A 85 10.07 -3.14 3.32
C PRO A 85 8.56 -3.10 3.00
N GLU A 86 7.87 -2.03 3.39
CA GLU A 86 6.44 -1.82 3.13
C GLU A 86 6.18 -1.59 1.64
N LEU A 87 6.96 -0.75 0.98
CA LEU A 87 6.87 -0.53 -0.47
C LEU A 87 7.11 -1.83 -1.23
N ARG A 88 8.13 -2.60 -0.83
CA ARG A 88 8.40 -3.92 -1.40
C ARG A 88 7.22 -4.88 -1.21
N ARG A 89 6.65 -4.96 -0.01
CA ARG A 89 5.48 -5.80 0.27
C ARG A 89 4.24 -5.34 -0.50
N GLY A 90 4.03 -4.03 -0.65
CA GLY A 90 2.93 -3.45 -1.42
C GLY A 90 3.02 -3.81 -2.89
N LEU A 91 4.20 -3.61 -3.50
CA LEU A 91 4.47 -3.98 -4.88
C LEU A 91 4.37 -5.50 -5.09
N ALA A 92 4.87 -6.31 -4.15
CA ALA A 92 4.74 -7.75 -4.20
C ALA A 92 3.28 -8.22 -4.09
N ALA A 93 2.45 -7.55 -3.27
CA ALA A 93 1.02 -7.84 -3.16
C ALA A 93 0.24 -7.42 -4.41
N LEU A 94 0.60 -6.29 -5.03
CA LEU A 94 0.02 -5.84 -6.29
C LEU A 94 0.42 -6.76 -7.46
N GLY A 95 1.67 -7.25 -7.48
CA GLY A 95 2.17 -8.18 -8.49
C GLY A 95 1.79 -9.64 -8.26
N GLY A 96 1.52 -10.03 -7.02
CA GLY A 96 1.10 -11.37 -6.61
C GLY A 96 -0.41 -11.60 -6.62
N HIS A 97 -1.20 -10.66 -7.17
CA HIS A 97 -2.64 -10.86 -7.29
C HIS A 97 -2.94 -12.11 -8.13
N PRO A 98 -3.84 -13.02 -7.68
CA PRO A 98 -4.06 -14.34 -8.29
C PRO A 98 -4.51 -14.33 -9.76
N ILE A 99 -4.81 -13.16 -10.33
CA ILE A 99 -5.26 -12.99 -11.71
C ILE A 99 -4.29 -13.68 -12.70
N PHE A 100 -3.00 -13.83 -12.34
CA PHE A 100 -2.00 -14.54 -13.16
C PHE A 100 -1.62 -15.96 -12.69
N SER A 101 -2.02 -16.44 -11.51
CA SER A 101 -1.68 -17.79 -11.01
C SER A 101 -2.86 -18.77 -10.93
N LEU A 102 -4.07 -18.34 -11.30
CA LEU A 102 -5.32 -19.09 -11.10
C LEU A 102 -5.47 -20.41 -11.89
N THR A 103 -4.57 -20.77 -12.80
CA THR A 103 -4.77 -21.96 -13.65
C THR A 103 -3.83 -23.13 -13.40
N SER A 104 -2.58 -22.92 -12.96
CA SER A 104 -1.62 -24.03 -12.83
C SER A 104 -1.56 -24.61 -11.42
N GLU A 105 -1.24 -23.83 -10.38
CA GLU A 105 -1.00 -24.42 -9.05
C GLU A 105 -2.26 -25.04 -8.43
N LYS A 106 -3.42 -24.37 -8.51
CA LYS A 106 -4.67 -24.91 -7.93
C LYS A 106 -5.14 -26.21 -8.57
N ARG A 107 -4.83 -26.46 -9.85
CA ARG A 107 -5.21 -27.71 -10.52
C ARG A 107 -4.30 -28.86 -10.09
N GLU A 108 -3.01 -28.58 -9.95
CA GLU A 108 -2.03 -29.56 -9.51
C GLU A 108 -2.31 -29.99 -8.07
N THR A 109 -2.55 -29.05 -7.14
CA THR A 109 -2.87 -29.41 -5.75
C THR A 109 -4.18 -30.19 -5.62
N VAL A 110 -5.19 -29.91 -6.44
CA VAL A 110 -6.46 -30.66 -6.43
C VAL A 110 -6.29 -32.06 -7.01
N HIS A 111 -5.44 -32.22 -8.03
CA HIS A 111 -5.14 -33.52 -8.61
C HIS A 111 -4.38 -34.40 -7.61
N ASP A 112 -3.35 -33.85 -6.97
CA ASP A 112 -2.56 -34.56 -5.96
C ASP A 112 -3.41 -34.94 -4.74
N LEU A 113 -4.31 -34.04 -4.31
CA LEU A 113 -5.24 -34.34 -3.22
C LEU A 113 -6.22 -35.47 -3.60
N ALA A 114 -6.76 -35.45 -4.83
CA ALA A 114 -7.67 -36.48 -5.33
C ALA A 114 -6.98 -37.84 -5.47
N GLU A 115 -5.74 -37.86 -5.95
CA GLU A 115 -4.93 -39.08 -6.03
C GLU A 115 -4.61 -39.63 -4.64
N ALA A 116 -4.21 -38.77 -3.70
CA ALA A 116 -3.95 -39.17 -2.31
C ALA A 116 -5.20 -39.74 -1.62
N VAL A 117 -6.37 -39.11 -1.81
CA VAL A 117 -7.64 -39.62 -1.27
C VAL A 117 -8.01 -40.97 -1.91
N THR A 118 -7.79 -41.14 -3.21
CA THR A 118 -8.07 -42.39 -3.93
C THR A 118 -7.17 -43.52 -3.41
N GLN A 119 -5.89 -43.24 -3.16
CA GLN A 119 -4.97 -44.22 -2.57
C GLN A 119 -5.33 -44.58 -1.13
N LEU A 120 -5.76 -43.60 -0.32
CA LEU A 120 -6.23 -43.84 1.06
C LEU A 120 -7.51 -44.68 1.09
N ALA A 121 -8.45 -44.40 0.18
CA ALA A 121 -9.68 -45.17 0.02
C ALA A 121 -9.40 -46.62 -0.39
N ASN A 122 -8.49 -46.84 -1.35
CA ASN A 122 -8.08 -48.18 -1.78
C ASN A 122 -7.40 -48.98 -0.65
N LYS A 123 -6.71 -48.30 0.27
CA LYS A 123 -6.08 -48.92 1.44
C LYS A 123 -6.99 -48.99 2.67
N GLN A 124 -8.25 -48.55 2.55
CA GLN A 124 -9.23 -48.49 3.64
C GLN A 124 -8.76 -47.69 4.86
N PHE A 125 -7.95 -46.66 4.65
CA PHE A 125 -7.54 -45.74 5.70
C PHE A 125 -8.48 -44.53 5.75
N GLY A 126 -9.21 -44.38 6.85
CA GLY A 126 -9.99 -43.18 7.12
C GLY A 126 -9.08 -41.97 7.34
N ALA A 127 -9.33 -40.88 6.62
CA ALA A 127 -8.59 -39.63 6.75
C ALA A 127 -9.55 -38.46 6.93
N LEU A 128 -9.14 -37.48 7.75
CA LEU A 128 -9.84 -36.22 7.93
C LEU A 128 -8.99 -35.11 7.33
N ILE A 129 -9.51 -34.46 6.28
CA ILE A 129 -8.81 -33.43 5.53
C ILE A 129 -9.45 -32.08 5.86
N ALA A 130 -8.68 -31.17 6.46
CA ALA A 130 -9.07 -29.78 6.65
C ALA A 130 -8.47 -28.94 5.52
N ILE A 131 -9.33 -28.23 4.78
CA ILE A 131 -8.98 -27.38 3.63
C ILE A 131 -8.96 -25.92 4.08
#